data_AF-A0A942KSH0-F1
#
_entry.id   AF-A0A942KSH0-F1
#
_cell.length_a   1.000
_cell.length_b   1.000
_cell.length_c   1.000
_cell.angle_alpha   90.00
_cell.angle_beta   90.00
_cell.angle_gamma   90.00
#
_symmetry.space_group_name_H-M   'P 1'
#
loop_
_entity.id
_entity.type
_entity.pdbx_description
1 polymer ?
#
loop_
_entity_poly.entity_id
_entity_poly.type
_entity_poly.pdbx_seq_one_letter_code
_entity_poly.pdbx_strand_id
1 'polypeptide(L)'
;MYPAPRFHTLPNHHPAPVKRRRRVITWRFKPGFLLCLIILGYVVFSLGHLELKIWQIEREIAIEQQQKEALLLEKQGLQEQKQILNSRSYIEKVAREELGLIYPGEIVFMRGQPGNVLPLAAENPADVGD
;
A
#
# COMPACT_ATOMS: atom_id res chain seq x y z
N MET A 1 104.70 -24.29 -51.83
CA MET A 1 104.53 -23.31 -50.73
C MET A 1 103.28 -22.48 -51.05
N TYR A 2 102.13 -22.78 -50.46
CA TYR A 2 100.93 -21.95 -50.62
C TYR A 2 100.86 -20.94 -49.47
N PRO A 3 100.50 -19.67 -49.70
CA PRO A 3 100.37 -18.70 -48.63
C PRO A 3 99.09 -18.96 -47.82
N ALA A 4 99.18 -18.76 -46.51
CA ALA A 4 98.07 -18.94 -45.58
C ALA A 4 96.89 -18.01 -45.91
N PRO A 5 95.63 -18.47 -45.75
CA PRO A 5 94.46 -17.66 -46.06
C PRO A 5 94.28 -16.51 -45.07
N ARG A 6 94.07 -15.30 -45.58
CA ARG A 6 93.74 -14.11 -44.78
C ARG A 6 92.25 -14.11 -44.43
N PHE A 7 91.95 -14.26 -43.14
CA PHE A 7 90.60 -14.02 -42.64
C PHE A 7 90.38 -12.52 -42.48
N HIS A 8 89.50 -11.94 -43.29
CA HIS A 8 89.00 -10.59 -43.05
C HIS A 8 88.03 -10.61 -41.86
N THR A 9 88.42 -10.00 -40.75
CA THR A 9 87.52 -9.78 -39.62
C THR A 9 86.48 -8.73 -40.00
N LEU A 10 85.20 -9.12 -39.98
CA LEU A 10 84.10 -8.19 -40.17
C LEU A 10 84.11 -7.14 -39.05
N PRO A 11 83.84 -5.86 -39.34
CA PRO A 11 83.83 -4.82 -38.33
C PRO A 11 82.70 -5.10 -37.33
N ASN A 12 83.02 -5.05 -36.04
CA ASN A 12 82.07 -5.23 -34.95
C ASN A 12 80.93 -4.22 -35.09
N HIS A 13 79.74 -4.70 -35.48
CA HIS A 13 78.54 -3.89 -35.52
C HIS A 13 77.89 -3.91 -34.14
N HIS A 14 78.26 -2.93 -33.31
CA HIS A 14 77.56 -2.69 -32.05
C HIS A 14 76.17 -2.15 -32.38
N PRO A 15 75.06 -2.86 -32.07
CA PRO A 15 73.74 -2.31 -32.29
C PRO A 15 73.58 -1.09 -31.40
N ALA A 16 73.25 0.05 -32.01
CA ALA A 16 72.99 1.28 -31.27
C ALA A 16 71.93 1.04 -30.18
N PRO A 17 72.05 1.68 -29.01
CA PRO A 17 71.09 1.47 -27.92
C PRO A 17 69.70 1.87 -28.39
N VAL A 18 68.79 0.90 -28.47
CA VAL A 18 67.39 1.13 -28.81
C VAL A 18 66.76 1.93 -27.66
N LYS A 19 66.67 3.25 -27.82
CA LYS A 19 65.93 4.13 -26.93
C LYS A 19 64.46 3.69 -26.93
N ARG A 20 64.06 2.90 -25.92
CA ARG A 20 62.63 2.66 -25.61
C ARG A 20 62.00 3.99 -25.26
N ARG A 21 61.35 4.61 -26.24
CA ARG A 21 60.59 5.84 -26.07
C ARG A 21 59.41 5.52 -25.15
N ARG A 22 59.55 5.79 -23.84
CA ARG A 22 58.42 5.76 -22.91
C ARG A 22 57.42 6.79 -23.43
N ARG A 23 56.32 6.32 -24.04
CA ARG A 23 55.18 7.19 -24.37
C ARG A 23 54.57 7.64 -23.06
N VAL A 24 55.03 8.78 -22.56
CA VAL A 24 54.30 9.54 -21.56
C VAL A 24 53.01 9.99 -22.23
N ILE A 25 51.89 9.40 -21.81
CA ILE A 25 50.55 9.80 -22.25
C ILE A 25 50.31 11.18 -21.65
N THR A 26 50.66 12.22 -22.40
CA THR A 26 50.37 13.59 -22.02
C THR A 26 48.91 13.86 -22.35
N TRP A 27 48.05 13.77 -21.33
CA TRP A 27 46.66 14.18 -21.43
C TRP A 27 46.61 15.69 -21.69
N ARG A 28 46.62 16.07 -22.97
CA ARG A 28 46.29 17.42 -23.40
C ARG A 28 44.77 17.54 -23.35
N PHE A 29 44.23 17.78 -22.16
CA PHE A 29 42.82 18.09 -21.98
C PHE A 29 42.48 19.33 -22.82
N LYS A 30 41.74 19.11 -23.92
CA LYS A 30 41.22 20.21 -24.73
C LYS A 30 40.12 20.92 -23.91
N PRO A 31 40.02 22.25 -23.93
CA PRO A 31 39.04 22.99 -23.13
C PRO A 31 37.59 22.55 -23.41
N GLY A 32 37.29 22.10 -24.64
CA GLY A 32 35.98 21.52 -24.97
C GLY A 32 35.66 20.19 -24.27
N PHE A 33 36.67 19.39 -23.91
CA PHE A 33 36.45 18.16 -23.14
C PHE A 33 36.03 18.48 -21.70
N LEU A 34 36.64 19.52 -21.10
CA LEU A 34 36.26 19.99 -19.76
C LEU A 34 34.82 20.52 -19.76
N LEU A 35 34.43 21.28 -20.78
CA LEU A 35 33.06 21.78 -20.95
C LEU A 35 32.06 20.62 -21.08
N CYS A 36 32.35 19.62 -21.93
CA CYS A 36 31.51 18.42 -22.04
C CYS A 36 31.38 17.66 -20.72
N LEU A 37 32.45 17.56 -19.94
CA LEU A 37 32.43 16.88 -18.64
C LEU A 37 31.55 17.60 -17.63
N ILE A 38 31.57 18.94 -17.62
CA ILE A 38 30.72 19.76 -16.76
C ILE A 38 29.25 19.61 -17.16
N ILE A 39 28.94 19.66 -18.47
CA ILE A 39 27.57 19.47 -18.96
C ILE A 39 27.06 18.07 -18.63
N LEU A 40 27.89 17.04 -18.84
CA LEU A 40 27.53 15.66 -18.51
C LEU A 40 27.30 15.48 -17.00
N GLY A 41 28.17 16.06 -16.16
CA GLY A 41 28.00 16.06 -14.71
C GLY A 41 26.70 16.74 -14.27
N TYR A 42 26.34 17.87 -14.90
CA TYR A 42 25.09 18.57 -14.63
C TYR A 42 23.86 17.75 -15.02
N VAL A 43 23.89 17.08 -16.19
CA VAL A 43 22.81 16.20 -16.65
C VAL A 43 22.65 15.00 -15.69
N VAL A 44 23.75 14.35 -15.30
CA VAL A 44 23.72 13.22 -14.35
C VAL A 44 23.22 13.67 -12.98
N PHE A 45 23.63 14.84 -12.49
CA PHE A 45 23.16 15.40 -11.23
C PHE A 45 21.66 15.72 -11.27
N SER A 46 21.18 16.32 -12.36
CA SER A 46 19.76 16.64 -12.57
C SER A 46 18.89 15.37 -12.64
N LEU A 47 19.35 14.34 -13.33
CA LEU A 47 18.66 13.04 -13.43
C LEU A 47 18.69 12.29 -12.08
N GLY A 48 19.81 12.30 -11.37
CA GLY A 48 19.91 11.70 -10.04
C GLY A 48 19.00 12.36 -9.01
N HIS A 49 18.74 13.66 -9.16
CA HIS A 49 17.80 14.39 -8.31
C HIS A 49 16.32 14.12 -8.64
N LEU A 50 16.04 13.59 -9.84
CA LEU A 50 14.70 13.29 -10.33
C LEU A 50 14.17 11.96 -9.77
N GLU A 51 15.03 10.95 -9.57
CA GLU A 51 14.60 9.64 -9.06
C GLU A 51 14.09 9.69 -7.61
N LEU A 52 14.66 10.56 -6.76
CA LEU A 52 14.21 10.67 -5.36
C LEU A 52 12.79 11.25 -5.23
N LYS A 53 12.37 12.12 -6.15
CA LYS A 53 11.02 12.70 -6.11
C LYS A 53 9.93 11.68 -6.49
N ILE A 54 10.22 10.79 -7.42
CA ILE A 54 9.26 9.76 -7.87
C ILE A 54 8.98 8.76 -6.74
N TRP A 55 10.02 8.33 -6.02
CA TRP A 55 9.87 7.41 -4.89
C TRP A 55 9.10 7.97 -3.69
N GLN A 56 9.13 9.29 -3.47
CA GLN A 56 8.38 9.93 -2.39
C GLN A 56 6.89 10.08 -2.75
N ILE A 57 6.60 10.45 -4.00
CA ILE A 57 5.24 10.62 -4.50
C ILE A 57 4.49 9.28 -4.54
N GLU A 58 5.13 8.19 -4.93
CA GLU A 58 4.50 6.87 -4.92
C GLU A 58 4.15 6.38 -3.50
N ARG A 59 4.97 6.71 -2.49
CA ARG A 59 4.66 6.36 -1.10
C ARG A 59 3.51 7.18 -0.53
N GLU A 60 3.47 8.48 -0.80
CA GLU A 60 2.34 9.32 -0.37
C GLU A 60 1.03 8.86 -0.99
N ILE A 61 1.04 8.54 -2.29
CA ILE A 61 -0.14 8.01 -2.99
C ILE A 61 -0.56 6.65 -2.39
N ALA A 62 0.38 5.75 -2.12
CA ALA A 62 0.06 4.43 -1.55
C ALA A 62 -0.54 4.53 -0.14
N ILE A 63 -0.01 5.42 0.70
CA ILE A 63 -0.53 5.64 2.07
C ILE A 63 -1.93 6.25 2.01
N GLU A 64 -2.13 7.27 1.17
CA GLU A 64 -3.42 7.94 1.04
C GLU A 64 -4.49 7.00 0.44
N GLN A 65 -4.11 6.16 -0.52
CA GLN A 65 -5.00 5.12 -1.06
C GLN A 65 -5.40 4.08 -0.01
N GLN A 66 -4.44 3.59 0.79
CA GLN A 66 -4.75 2.65 1.88
C GLN A 66 -5.68 3.25 2.92
N GLN A 67 -5.47 4.52 3.30
CA GLN A 67 -6.36 5.22 4.24
C GLN A 67 -7.78 5.36 3.67
N LYS A 68 -7.89 5.70 2.38
CA LYS A 68 -9.17 5.82 1.70
C LYS A 68 -9.92 4.49 1.62
N GLU A 69 -9.22 3.39 1.32
CA GLU A 69 -9.83 2.06 1.29
C GLU A 69 -10.30 1.61 2.67
N ALA A 70 -9.51 1.84 3.72
CA ALA A 70 -9.90 1.55 5.10
C ALA A 70 -11.16 2.33 5.52
N LEU A 71 -11.20 3.63 5.22
CA LEU A 71 -12.37 4.49 5.48
C LEU A 71 -13.62 4.05 4.71
N LEU A 72 -13.45 3.56 3.47
CA LEU A 72 -14.58 3.06 2.67
C LEU A 72 -15.15 1.76 3.25
N LEU A 73 -14.29 0.84 3.68
CA LEU A 73 -14.70 -0.40 4.34
C LEU A 73 -15.42 -0.11 5.66
N GLU A 74 -14.88 0.80 6.48
CA GLU A 74 -15.52 1.22 7.73
C GLU A 74 -16.90 1.84 7.47
N LYS A 75 -17.00 2.73 6.48
CA LYS A 75 -18.26 3.36 6.08
C LYS A 75 -19.29 2.31 5.66
N GLN A 76 -18.91 1.31 4.86
CA GLN A 76 -19.81 0.25 4.44
C GLN A 76 -20.34 -0.54 5.65
N GLY A 77 -19.45 -0.95 6.57
CA GLY A 77 -19.84 -1.67 7.78
C GLY A 77 -20.77 -0.84 8.69
N LEU A 78 -20.53 0.47 8.82
CA LEU A 78 -21.43 1.36 9.56
C LEU A 78 -22.79 1.54 8.89
N GLN A 79 -22.83 1.59 7.55
CA GLN A 79 -24.09 1.68 6.81
C GLN A 79 -24.94 0.42 6.97
N GLU A 80 -24.33 -0.76 6.92
CA GLU A 80 -25.02 -2.03 7.17
C GLU A 80 -25.60 -2.10 8.59
N GLN A 81 -24.79 -1.76 9.60
CA GLN A 81 -25.25 -1.70 10.98
C GLN A 81 -26.42 -0.72 11.14
N LYS A 82 -26.32 0.46 10.53
CA LYS A 82 -27.41 1.44 10.55
C LYS A 82 -28.68 0.90 9.89
N GLN A 83 -28.57 0.17 8.79
CA GLN A 83 -29.73 -0.44 8.12
C GLN A 83 -30.39 -1.50 9.00
N ILE A 84 -29.61 -2.36 9.65
CA ILE A 84 -30.12 -3.39 10.55
C ILE A 84 -30.84 -2.77 11.73
N LEU A 85 -30.22 -1.77 12.37
CA LEU A 85 -30.81 -1.05 13.52
C LEU A 85 -32.09 -0.29 13.14
N ASN A 86 -32.16 0.25 11.92
CA ASN A 86 -33.36 0.93 11.41
C ASN A 86 -34.40 -0.03 10.81
N SER A 87 -34.12 -1.33 10.77
CA SER A 87 -35.09 -2.29 10.24
C SER A 87 -36.30 -2.37 11.18
N ARG A 88 -37.49 -2.47 10.58
CA ARG A 88 -38.75 -2.50 11.34
C ARG A 88 -38.78 -3.63 12.36
N SER A 89 -38.27 -4.81 12.00
CA SER A 89 -38.20 -5.97 12.89
C SER A 89 -37.29 -5.75 14.10
N TYR A 90 -36.15 -5.07 13.90
CA TYR A 90 -35.25 -4.74 15.01
C TYR A 90 -35.89 -3.72 15.96
N ILE A 91 -36.51 -2.67 15.41
CA ILE A 91 -37.22 -1.65 16.19
C ILE A 91 -38.35 -2.29 16.99
N GLU A 92 -39.15 -3.15 16.36
CA GLU A 92 -40.26 -3.84 16.97
C GLU A 92 -39.80 -4.82 18.06
N LYS A 93 -38.68 -5.53 17.84
CA LYS A 93 -38.06 -6.39 18.84
C LYS A 93 -37.64 -5.58 20.07
N VAL A 94 -36.88 -4.50 19.90
CA VAL A 94 -36.45 -3.62 20.99
C VAL A 94 -37.66 -3.01 21.72
N ALA A 95 -38.65 -2.54 20.96
CA ALA A 95 -39.87 -1.97 21.53
C ALA A 95 -40.62 -2.96 22.42
N ARG A 96 -40.71 -4.25 22.03
CA ARG A 96 -41.40 -5.27 22.83
C ARG A 96 -40.56 -5.79 24.00
N GLU A 97 -39.28 -6.07 23.76
CA GLU A 97 -38.41 -6.71 24.75
C GLU A 97 -37.91 -5.73 25.81
N GLU A 98 -37.48 -4.53 25.41
CA GLU A 98 -36.90 -3.54 26.32
C GLU A 98 -37.93 -2.54 26.84
N LEU A 99 -38.88 -2.12 26.00
CA LEU A 99 -39.85 -1.07 26.34
C LEU A 99 -41.25 -1.62 26.67
N GLY A 100 -41.52 -2.90 26.42
CA GLY A 100 -42.84 -3.51 26.64
C GLY A 100 -43.98 -2.88 25.80
N LEU A 101 -43.64 -2.18 24.72
CA LEU A 101 -44.59 -1.47 23.88
C LEU A 101 -45.28 -2.43 22.90
N ILE A 102 -46.58 -2.22 22.69
CA ILE A 102 -47.41 -2.93 21.72
C ILE A 102 -48.17 -1.93 20.86
N TYR A 103 -48.53 -2.30 19.64
CA TYR A 103 -49.34 -1.41 18.80
C TYR A 103 -50.78 -1.32 19.34
N PRO A 104 -51.46 -0.17 19.14
CA PRO A 104 -52.84 -0.01 19.57
C PRO A 104 -53.75 -1.03 18.85
N GLY A 105 -54.36 -1.93 19.62
CA GLY A 105 -55.21 -3.02 19.12
C GLY A 105 -54.56 -4.40 19.10
N GLU A 106 -53.28 -4.56 19.47
CA GLU A 106 -52.66 -5.86 19.69
C GLU A 106 -53.00 -6.42 21.10
N ILE A 107 -53.21 -7.73 21.23
CA ILE A 107 -53.52 -8.42 22.50
C ILE A 107 -52.33 -9.31 22.88
N VAL A 108 -51.79 -9.14 24.08
CA VAL A 108 -50.64 -9.92 24.57
C VAL A 108 -51.12 -11.24 25.20
N PHE A 109 -50.73 -12.37 24.62
CA PHE A 109 -50.97 -13.68 25.20
C PHE A 109 -49.82 -14.07 26.14
N MET A 110 -50.10 -14.13 27.44
CA MET A 110 -49.17 -14.69 28.43
C MET A 110 -49.51 -16.15 28.68
N ARG A 111 -48.50 -17.03 28.76
CA ARG A 111 -48.73 -18.43 29.15
C ARG A 111 -49.15 -18.46 30.62
N GLY A 112 -50.44 -18.71 30.87
CA GLY A 112 -50.95 -18.95 32.22
C GLY A 112 -50.35 -20.23 32.79
N GLN A 113 -49.78 -20.15 33.99
CA GLN A 113 -49.48 -21.36 34.77
C GLN A 113 -50.82 -21.97 35.22
N PRO A 114 -51.01 -23.29 35.14
CA PRO A 114 -52.22 -23.94 35.64
C PRO A 114 -52.22 -23.88 37.17
N GLY A 115 -52.72 -22.78 37.73
CA GLY A 115 -52.97 -22.57 39.14
C GLY A 115 -54.45 -22.29 39.36
N ASN A 116 -55.02 -22.87 40.43
CA ASN A 116 -56.44 -22.88 40.76
C ASN A 116 -57.13 -21.55 40.43
N VAL A 117 -57.94 -21.56 39.37
CA VAL A 117 -58.78 -20.43 38.98
C VAL A 117 -59.94 -20.31 39.94
N LEU A 118 -60.19 -19.10 40.46
CA LEU A 118 -61.44 -18.77 41.15
C LEU A 118 -62.58 -19.04 40.16
N PRO A 119 -63.60 -19.85 40.52
CA PRO A 119 -64.77 -20.01 39.67
C PRO A 119 -65.36 -18.63 39.39
N LEU A 120 -65.57 -18.27 38.12
CA LEU A 120 -66.46 -17.15 37.82
C LEU A 120 -67.78 -17.49 38.52
N ALA A 121 -68.11 -16.72 39.55
CA ALA A 121 -69.36 -16.86 40.26
C ALA A 121 -70.46 -16.82 39.21
N ALA A 122 -71.20 -17.93 39.09
CA ALA A 122 -72.28 -18.06 38.12
C ALA A 122 -73.17 -16.82 38.23
N GLU A 123 -73.37 -16.15 37.10
CA GLU A 123 -74.40 -15.14 36.93
C GLU A 123 -75.68 -15.65 37.61
N ASN A 124 -76.09 -14.98 38.68
CA ASN A 124 -77.32 -15.31 39.36
C ASN A 124 -78.47 -14.91 38.41
N PRO A 125 -79.33 -15.85 37.96
CA PRO A 125 -80.40 -15.56 37.01
C PRO A 125 -81.53 -14.66 37.56
N ALA A 126 -81.33 -14.03 38.71
CA ALA A 126 -82.27 -13.13 39.35
C ALA A 126 -82.11 -11.64 38.97
N ASP A 127 -81.09 -11.27 38.17
CA ASP A 127 -80.87 -9.87 37.74
C ASP A 127 -81.46 -9.56 36.34
N VAL A 128 -82.35 -10.44 35.84
CA VAL A 128 -83.17 -10.15 34.66
C VAL A 128 -84.63 -10.07 35.11
N GLY A 129 -85.00 -8.92 35.65
CA GLY A 129 -86.37 -8.57 36.03
C GLY A 129 -86.83 -7.29 35.32
N ASP A 130 -87.88 -7.44 34.52
CA ASP A 130 -88.84 -6.48 33.92
C ASP A 130 -88.36 -5.21 33.20
#